data_AF-A0A251VAI8-F1
#
_entry.id   AF-A0A251VAI8-F1
#
_cell.length_a   1.000
_cell.length_b   1.000
_cell.length_c   1.000
_cell.angle_alpha   90.00
_cell.angle_beta   90.00
_cell.angle_gamma   90.00
#
_symmetry.space_group_name_H-M   'P 1'
#
loop_
_entity.id
_entity.type
_entity.pdbx_description
1 polymer ?
#
loop_
_entity_poly.entity_id
_entity_poly.type
_entity_poly.pdbx_seq_one_letter_code
_entity_poly.pdbx_strand_id
1 'polypeptide(L)'
;MKIVIKPPCLSKLKPPSRSDGFKTDRKALKILNTASQELIAGINKAADANEMIDLASKAFDFLDIVPVDYTLVYEAAHSVIGQRCDIEALVKQKPQSAFDTITAHNEAASEFSEAEERYNGVNRELEEAQHDVDGSTARLNYLYDERKKAEEDKEENEAKVAALRADKVSCDEAYSTAKSKLEEIAP
;
A
#
# COMPACT_ATOMS: atom_id res chain seq x y z
N MET A 1 12.13 -13.49 -28.02
CA MET A 1 12.75 -12.45 -28.87
C MET A 1 12.30 -11.09 -28.38
N LYS A 2 13.19 -10.23 -27.86
CA LYS A 2 12.85 -8.81 -27.64
C LYS A 2 12.83 -8.14 -29.00
N ILE A 3 11.65 -7.82 -29.53
CA ILE A 3 11.53 -6.98 -30.72
C ILE A 3 11.97 -5.57 -30.29
N VAL A 4 13.20 -5.21 -30.64
CA VAL A 4 13.73 -3.86 -30.40
C VAL A 4 13.10 -2.94 -31.46
N ILE A 5 11.96 -2.36 -31.13
CA ILE A 5 11.32 -1.34 -31.96
C ILE A 5 12.17 -0.08 -31.82
N LYS A 6 13.01 0.21 -32.83
CA LYS A 6 13.80 1.45 -32.86
C LYS A 6 12.84 2.64 -32.94
N PRO A 7 13.03 3.67 -32.11
CA PRO A 7 12.21 4.86 -32.17
C PRO A 7 12.38 5.54 -33.55
N PRO A 8 11.30 6.08 -34.13
CA PRO A 8 11.38 6.84 -35.36
C PRO A 8 12.33 8.03 -35.19
N CYS A 9 13.15 8.26 -36.21
CA CYS A 9 14.28 9.18 -36.15
C CYS A 9 14.13 10.23 -37.27
N LEU A 10 13.58 11.39 -36.90
CA LEU A 10 13.30 12.48 -37.82
C LEU A 10 14.57 13.05 -38.47
N SER A 11 15.76 12.87 -37.86
CA SER A 11 17.04 13.30 -38.44
C SER A 11 17.41 12.61 -39.76
N LYS A 12 16.65 11.57 -40.16
CA LYS A 12 16.77 10.95 -41.49
C LYS A 12 16.15 11.80 -42.60
N LEU A 13 15.23 12.71 -42.27
CA LEU A 13 14.62 13.63 -43.22
C LEU A 13 15.57 14.80 -43.47
N LYS A 14 16.34 14.73 -44.54
CA LYS A 14 17.23 15.82 -44.95
C LYS A 14 16.41 17.02 -45.43
N PRO A 15 16.71 18.24 -44.95
CA PRO A 15 16.08 19.45 -45.46
C PRO A 15 16.47 19.69 -46.92
N PRO A 16 15.68 20.47 -47.68
CA PRO A 16 15.98 20.81 -49.06
C PRO A 16 17.38 21.40 -49.22
N SER A 17 18.14 20.89 -50.19
CA SER A 17 19.53 21.33 -50.43
C SER A 17 19.64 22.70 -51.11
N ARG A 18 18.52 23.24 -51.63
CA ARG A 18 18.47 24.50 -52.39
C ARG A 18 17.32 25.36 -51.90
N SER A 19 17.65 26.51 -51.31
CA SER A 19 16.68 27.54 -50.89
C SER A 19 16.52 28.68 -51.91
N ASP A 20 17.39 28.76 -52.93
CA ASP A 20 17.44 29.89 -53.86
C ASP A 20 17.43 29.46 -55.33
N GLY A 21 16.48 30.02 -56.09
CA GLY A 21 16.52 30.04 -57.56
C GLY A 21 15.24 29.55 -58.24
N PHE A 22 14.23 30.41 -58.30
CA PHE A 22 12.98 30.20 -59.05
C PHE A 22 13.23 29.75 -60.50
N LYS A 23 12.85 28.50 -60.82
CA LYS A 23 12.37 28.16 -62.17
C LYS A 23 10.89 27.82 -62.10
N THR A 24 10.06 28.77 -62.50
CA THR A 24 8.63 28.59 -62.78
C THR A 24 8.41 27.84 -64.09
N ASP A 25 9.23 26.84 -64.40
CA ASP A 25 8.99 25.99 -65.57
C ASP A 25 7.74 25.15 -65.27
N ARG A 26 6.71 25.35 -66.09
CA ARG A 26 5.40 24.69 -65.98
C ARG A 26 5.53 23.17 -65.99
N LYS A 27 6.59 22.61 -66.60
CA LYS A 27 6.88 21.17 -66.58
C LYS A 27 7.40 20.72 -65.21
N ALA A 28 8.31 21.48 -64.60
CA ALA A 28 8.90 21.13 -63.31
C ALA A 28 7.87 21.25 -62.17
N LEU A 29 6.98 22.24 -62.22
CA LEU A 29 5.84 22.37 -61.30
C LEU A 29 4.85 21.20 -61.40
N LYS A 30 4.61 20.67 -62.61
CA LYS A 30 3.79 19.46 -62.76
C LYS A 30 4.42 18.25 -62.07
N ILE A 31 5.74 18.06 -62.24
CA ILE A 31 6.48 16.97 -61.58
C ILE A 31 6.39 17.10 -60.06
N LEU A 32 6.60 18.31 -59.51
CA LEU A 32 6.45 18.55 -58.08
C LEU A 32 5.06 18.21 -57.56
N ASN A 33 4.01 18.64 -58.27
CA ASN A 33 2.62 18.36 -57.88
C ASN A 33 2.29 16.86 -57.92
N THR A 34 2.79 16.13 -58.91
CA THR A 34 2.60 14.67 -58.96
C THR A 34 3.36 13.97 -57.83
N ALA A 35 4.62 14.35 -57.61
CA ALA A 35 5.46 13.77 -56.55
C ALA A 35 4.90 14.07 -55.16
N SER A 36 4.36 15.28 -54.92
CA SER A 36 3.73 15.63 -53.64
C SER A 36 2.44 14.85 -53.40
N GLN A 37 1.62 14.63 -54.43
CA GLN A 37 0.42 13.79 -54.32
C GLN A 37 0.76 12.33 -54.03
N GLU A 38 1.78 11.77 -54.68
CA GLU A 38 2.25 10.41 -54.43
C GLU A 38 2.83 10.27 -53.02
N LEU A 39 3.62 11.25 -52.57
CA LEU A 39 4.15 11.30 -51.22
C LEU A 39 3.03 11.32 -50.17
N ILE A 40 2.03 12.20 -50.34
CA ILE A 40 0.87 12.27 -49.43
C ILE A 40 0.11 10.94 -49.43
N ALA A 41 -0.13 10.34 -50.60
CA ALA A 41 -0.81 9.05 -50.69
C ALA A 41 -0.01 7.92 -50.01
N GLY A 42 1.32 7.93 -50.11
CA GLY A 42 2.21 6.99 -49.43
C GLY A 42 2.20 7.19 -47.91
N ILE A 43 2.37 8.43 -47.44
CA ILE A 43 2.32 8.81 -46.03
C ILE A 43 0.99 8.38 -45.38
N ASN A 44 -0.14 8.59 -46.08
CA ASN A 44 -1.46 8.20 -45.57
C ASN A 44 -1.70 6.68 -45.52
N LYS A 45 -0.92 5.88 -46.27
CA LYS A 45 -1.02 4.42 -46.31
C LYS A 45 0.02 3.71 -45.44
N ALA A 46 1.01 4.44 -44.93
CA ALA A 46 2.04 3.89 -44.08
C ALA A 46 1.46 3.31 -42.78
N ALA A 47 1.97 2.16 -42.36
CA ALA A 47 1.56 1.49 -41.13
C ALA A 47 2.07 2.22 -39.89
N ASP A 48 3.28 2.77 -39.95
CA ASP A 48 3.96 3.41 -38.83
C ASP A 48 4.84 4.60 -39.23
N ALA A 49 5.29 5.35 -38.22
CA ALA A 49 6.14 6.52 -38.41
C ALA A 49 7.47 6.22 -39.12
N ASN A 50 8.05 5.01 -38.95
CA ASN A 50 9.30 4.65 -39.63
C ASN A 50 9.08 4.48 -41.13
N GLU A 51 7.96 3.87 -41.53
CA GLU A 51 7.59 3.73 -42.93
C GLU A 51 7.29 5.09 -43.57
N MET A 52 6.62 6.01 -42.85
CA MET A 52 6.43 7.38 -43.33
C MET A 52 7.76 8.13 -43.54
N ILE A 53 8.73 7.95 -42.62
CA ILE A 53 10.08 8.55 -42.73
C ILE A 53 10.81 7.99 -43.95
N ASP A 54 10.75 6.68 -44.19
CA ASP A 54 11.43 6.05 -45.33
C ASP A 54 10.85 6.51 -46.67
N LEU A 55 9.52 6.57 -46.78
CA LEU A 55 8.82 7.09 -47.95
C LEU A 55 9.17 8.56 -48.22
N ALA A 56 9.13 9.39 -47.18
CA ALA A 56 9.46 10.81 -47.30
C ALA A 56 10.94 11.03 -47.67
N SER A 57 11.87 10.28 -47.07
CA SER A 57 13.29 10.37 -47.42
C SER A 57 13.53 10.07 -48.90
N LYS A 58 12.93 8.99 -49.43
CA LYS A 58 13.06 8.63 -50.85
C LYS A 58 12.46 9.68 -51.78
N ALA A 59 11.32 10.26 -51.41
CA ALA A 59 10.69 11.32 -52.18
C ALA A 59 11.53 12.60 -52.19
N PHE A 60 12.14 12.97 -51.06
CA PHE A 60 13.02 14.14 -50.99
C PHE A 60 14.32 13.96 -51.77
N ASP A 61 14.92 12.77 -51.74
CA ASP A 61 16.09 12.47 -52.57
C ASP A 61 15.77 12.66 -54.08
N PHE A 62 14.55 12.31 -54.51
CA PHE A 62 14.08 12.57 -55.88
C PHE A 62 13.85 14.07 -56.14
N LEU A 63 13.21 14.78 -55.21
CA LEU A 63 12.89 16.20 -55.35
C LEU A 63 14.14 17.09 -55.36
N ASP A 64 15.20 16.71 -54.66
CA ASP A 64 16.50 17.41 -54.68
C ASP A 64 17.13 17.45 -56.10
N ILE A 65 16.81 16.47 -56.95
CA ILE A 65 17.28 16.42 -58.34
C ILE A 65 16.49 17.39 -59.23
N VAL A 66 15.24 17.68 -58.85
CA VAL A 66 14.35 18.59 -59.59
C VAL A 66 14.71 20.04 -59.25
N PRO A 67 14.87 20.95 -60.22
CA PRO A 67 15.25 22.35 -59.96
C PRO A 67 14.04 23.20 -59.52
N VAL A 68 13.32 22.76 -58.48
CA VAL A 68 12.13 23.43 -57.94
C VAL A 68 12.21 23.45 -56.41
N ASP A 69 11.82 24.56 -55.81
CA ASP A 69 11.68 24.67 -54.35
C ASP A 69 10.50 23.81 -53.87
N TYR A 70 10.81 22.88 -52.98
CA TYR A 70 9.85 21.96 -52.35
C TYR A 70 9.80 22.12 -50.82
N THR A 71 10.31 23.23 -50.28
CA THR A 71 10.36 23.51 -48.83
C THR A 71 9.01 23.34 -48.16
N LEU A 72 7.93 23.85 -48.77
CA LEU A 72 6.57 23.69 -48.24
C LEU A 72 6.11 22.21 -48.18
N VAL A 73 6.54 21.39 -49.13
CA VAL A 73 6.25 19.94 -49.12
C VAL A 73 7.04 19.24 -48.01
N TYR A 74 8.31 19.64 -47.82
CA TYR A 74 9.15 19.14 -46.75
C TYR A 74 8.55 19.45 -45.37
N GLU A 75 8.20 20.70 -45.11
CA GLU A 75 7.62 21.13 -43.83
C GLU A 75 6.30 20.42 -43.52
N ALA A 76 5.41 20.29 -44.52
CA ALA A 76 4.13 19.60 -44.37
C ALA A 76 4.33 18.11 -44.01
N ALA A 77 5.18 17.40 -44.75
CA ALA A 77 5.47 16.00 -44.46
C ALA A 77 6.18 15.82 -43.12
N HIS A 78 7.15 16.67 -42.78
CA HIS A 78 7.84 16.63 -41.49
C HIS A 78 6.87 16.83 -40.32
N SER A 79 5.92 17.76 -40.44
CA SER A 79 4.89 17.99 -39.42
C SER A 79 4.00 16.76 -39.23
N VAL A 80 3.51 16.15 -40.31
CA VAL A 80 2.63 14.97 -40.24
C VAL A 80 3.35 13.77 -39.63
N ILE A 81 4.61 13.55 -40.02
CA ILE A 81 5.44 12.47 -39.47
C ILE A 81 5.72 12.71 -37.98
N GLY A 82 6.02 13.95 -37.58
CA GLY A 82 6.23 14.32 -36.18
C GLY A 82 5.00 13.99 -35.32
N GLN A 83 3.81 14.41 -35.77
CA GLN A 83 2.55 14.08 -35.08
C GLN A 83 2.33 12.58 -34.94
N ARG A 84 2.67 11.78 -35.96
CA ARG A 84 2.57 10.31 -35.88
C ARG A 84 3.53 9.75 -34.82
N CYS A 85 4.77 10.24 -34.76
CA CYS A 85 5.75 9.84 -33.75
C CYS A 85 5.22 10.09 -32.34
N ASP A 86 4.63 11.26 -32.10
CA ASP A 86 4.08 11.65 -30.80
C ASP A 86 2.91 10.74 -30.39
N ILE A 87 1.99 10.46 -31.33
CA ILE A 87 0.85 9.55 -31.09
C ILE A 87 1.35 8.14 -30.72
N GLU A 88 2.32 7.61 -31.46
CA GLU A 88 2.88 6.28 -31.19
C GLU A 88 3.62 6.23 -29.84
N ALA A 89 4.29 7.30 -29.44
CA ALA A 89 4.92 7.41 -28.12
C ALA A 89 3.89 7.44 -26.98
N LEU A 90 2.81 8.22 -27.14
CA LEU A 90 1.70 8.29 -26.19
C LEU A 90 1.00 6.94 -26.01
N VAL A 91 0.76 6.21 -27.10
CA VAL A 91 0.15 4.87 -27.05
C VAL A 91 1.03 3.88 -26.30
N LYS A 92 2.36 4.01 -26.35
CA LYS A 92 3.29 3.17 -25.59
C LYS A 92 3.37 3.54 -24.10
N GLN A 93 3.18 4.81 -23.73
CA GLN A 93 3.15 5.23 -22.33
C GLN A 93 1.87 4.80 -21.58
N LYS A 94 0.71 4.87 -22.23
CA LYS A 94 -0.59 4.49 -21.63
C LYS A 94 -0.60 3.12 -20.96
N PRO A 95 -0.15 2.01 -21.59
CA PRO A 95 -0.15 0.71 -20.95
C PRO A 95 0.78 0.67 -19.73
N GLN A 96 1.95 1.31 -19.78
CA GLN A 96 2.88 1.34 -18.65
C GLN A 96 2.25 1.97 -17.40
N SER A 97 1.60 3.14 -17.56
CA SER A 97 0.93 3.81 -16.43
C SER A 97 -0.19 2.97 -15.80
N ALA A 98 -0.95 2.22 -16.61
CA ALA A 98 -2.00 1.34 -16.13
C ALA A 98 -1.43 0.14 -15.34
N PHE A 99 -0.33 -0.46 -15.80
CA PHE A 99 0.35 -1.54 -15.08
C PHE A 99 0.99 -1.09 -13.76
N ASP A 100 1.58 0.12 -13.73
CA ASP A 100 2.17 0.67 -12.52
C ASP A 100 1.09 0.93 -11.45
N THR A 101 -0.10 1.43 -11.85
CA THR A 101 -1.22 1.63 -10.92
C THR A 101 -1.81 0.32 -10.37
N ILE A 102 -1.88 -0.75 -11.19
CA ILE A 102 -2.39 -2.05 -10.74
C ILE A 102 -1.40 -2.70 -9.77
N THR A 103 -0.10 -2.61 -10.05
CA THR A 103 0.94 -3.16 -9.17
C THR A 103 0.90 -2.48 -7.81
N ALA A 104 0.87 -1.13 -7.77
CA ALA A 104 0.78 -0.38 -6.52
C ALA A 104 -0.52 -0.69 -5.74
N HIS A 105 -1.65 -0.88 -6.43
CA HIS A 105 -2.89 -1.27 -5.77
C HIS A 105 -2.80 -2.67 -5.13
N ASN A 106 -2.21 -3.63 -5.83
CA ASN A 106 -2.05 -5.00 -5.32
C ASN A 106 -1.09 -5.07 -4.13
N GLU A 107 0.01 -4.31 -4.16
CA GLU A 107 0.94 -4.19 -3.03
C GLU A 107 0.22 -3.62 -1.80
N ALA A 108 -0.49 -2.51 -1.95
CA ALA A 108 -1.26 -1.92 -0.86
C ALA A 108 -2.31 -2.88 -0.29
N ALA A 109 -3.03 -3.62 -1.15
CA ALA A 109 -4.03 -4.61 -0.72
C ALA A 109 -3.41 -5.75 0.09
N SER A 110 -2.21 -6.21 -0.29
CA SER A 110 -1.46 -7.23 0.47
C SER A 110 -1.06 -6.72 1.85
N GLU A 111 -0.53 -5.49 1.94
CA GLU A 111 -0.14 -4.88 3.21
C GLU A 111 -1.34 -4.72 4.16
N PHE A 112 -2.51 -4.33 3.65
CA PHE A 112 -3.73 -4.25 4.46
C PHE A 112 -4.16 -5.61 5.00
N SER A 113 -4.10 -6.66 4.18
CA SER A 113 -4.44 -8.02 4.62
C SER A 113 -3.52 -8.50 5.74
N GLU A 114 -2.20 -8.28 5.62
CA GLU A 114 -1.26 -8.63 6.68
C GLU A 114 -1.48 -7.82 7.97
N ALA A 115 -1.83 -6.54 7.85
CA ALA A 115 -2.13 -5.69 8.99
C ALA A 115 -3.42 -6.15 9.73
N GLU A 116 -4.44 -6.56 8.97
CA GLU A 116 -5.68 -7.11 9.53
C GLU A 116 -5.44 -8.42 10.29
N GLU A 117 -4.62 -9.33 9.76
CA GLU A 117 -4.24 -10.55 10.48
C GLU A 117 -3.52 -10.25 11.79
N ARG A 118 -2.57 -9.29 11.79
CA ARG A 118 -1.88 -8.87 13.03
C ARG A 118 -2.83 -8.25 14.04
N TYR A 119 -3.76 -7.39 13.58
CA TYR A 119 -4.78 -6.79 14.44
C TYR A 119 -5.65 -7.86 15.11
N ASN A 120 -6.12 -8.84 14.34
CA ASN A 120 -6.91 -9.95 14.85
C ASN A 120 -6.14 -10.81 15.86
N GLY A 121 -4.84 -11.03 15.61
CA GLY A 121 -3.95 -11.71 16.55
C GLY A 121 -3.85 -11.00 17.91
N VAL A 122 -3.57 -9.70 17.89
CA VAL A 122 -3.50 -8.87 19.10
C VAL A 122 -4.83 -8.84 19.84
N ASN A 123 -5.95 -8.74 19.11
CA ASN A 123 -7.27 -8.69 19.74
C ASN A 123 -7.60 -10.00 20.47
N ARG A 124 -7.22 -11.15 19.92
CA ARG A 124 -7.38 -12.44 20.60
C ARG A 124 -6.51 -12.54 21.85
N GLU A 125 -5.25 -12.10 21.79
CA GLU A 125 -4.37 -12.07 22.96
C GLU A 125 -4.93 -11.17 24.07
N LEU A 126 -5.56 -10.05 23.71
CA LEU A 126 -6.22 -9.15 24.66
C LEU A 126 -7.44 -9.82 25.31
N GLU A 127 -8.26 -10.53 24.55
CA GLU A 127 -9.41 -11.28 25.08
C GLU A 127 -8.98 -12.39 26.05
N GLU A 128 -7.92 -13.13 25.71
CA GLU A 128 -7.34 -14.16 26.58
C GLU A 128 -6.79 -13.55 27.88
N ALA A 129 -6.04 -12.45 27.78
CA ALA A 129 -5.52 -11.74 28.95
C ALA A 129 -6.63 -11.18 29.85
N GLN A 130 -7.72 -10.67 29.25
CA GLN A 130 -8.87 -10.18 30.01
C GLN A 130 -9.55 -11.31 30.78
N HIS A 131 -9.72 -12.48 30.16
CA HIS A 131 -10.29 -13.65 30.82
C HIS A 131 -9.44 -14.11 32.02
N ASP A 132 -8.11 -14.09 31.89
CA ASP A 132 -7.21 -14.44 32.99
C ASP A 132 -7.27 -13.44 34.15
N VAL A 133 -7.40 -12.15 33.84
CA VAL A 133 -7.58 -11.09 34.85
C VAL A 133 -8.91 -11.24 35.58
N ASP A 134 -9.99 -11.53 34.86
CA ASP A 134 -11.31 -11.75 35.46
C ASP A 134 -11.29 -12.98 36.39
N GLY A 135 -10.66 -14.08 35.94
CA GLY A 135 -10.45 -15.28 36.77
C GLY A 135 -9.63 -15.01 38.03
N SER A 136 -8.54 -14.24 37.91
CA SER A 136 -7.70 -13.85 39.04
C SER A 136 -8.45 -12.95 40.03
N THR A 137 -9.27 -12.02 39.52
CA THR A 137 -10.09 -11.13 40.32
C THR A 137 -11.15 -11.90 41.11
N ALA A 138 -11.83 -12.86 40.47
CA ALA A 138 -12.77 -13.74 41.14
C ALA A 138 -12.12 -14.55 42.26
N ARG A 139 -10.91 -15.08 42.03
CA ARG A 139 -10.16 -15.82 43.05
C ARG A 139 -9.75 -14.93 44.22
N LEU A 140 -9.34 -13.69 43.96
CA LEU A 140 -8.94 -12.74 44.99
C LEU A 140 -10.13 -12.38 45.90
N ASN A 141 -11.30 -12.14 45.32
CA ASN A 141 -12.53 -11.87 46.09
C ASN A 141 -12.90 -13.06 46.98
N TYR A 142 -12.84 -14.29 46.46
CA TYR A 142 -13.08 -15.50 47.25
C TYR A 142 -12.14 -15.61 48.46
N LEU A 143 -10.84 -15.36 48.26
CA LEU A 143 -9.85 -15.40 49.34
C LEU A 143 -10.09 -14.29 50.38
N TYR A 144 -10.58 -13.12 49.95
CA TYR A 144 -10.93 -12.03 50.85
C TYR A 144 -12.10 -12.41 51.77
N ASP A 145 -13.14 -13.04 51.21
CA ASP A 145 -14.28 -13.53 51.97
C ASP A 145 -13.89 -14.67 52.94
N GLU A 146 -13.05 -15.60 52.48
CA GLU A 146 -12.53 -16.70 53.31
C GLU A 146 -11.71 -16.16 54.49
N ARG A 147 -10.84 -15.17 54.24
CA ARG A 147 -10.08 -14.50 55.30
C ARG A 147 -10.98 -13.78 56.29
N LYS A 148 -12.01 -13.08 55.81
CA LYS A 148 -12.95 -12.38 56.68
C LYS A 148 -13.65 -13.36 57.62
N LYS A 149 -14.14 -14.47 57.08
CA LYS A 149 -14.76 -15.53 57.87
C LYS A 149 -13.81 -16.14 58.90
N ALA A 150 -12.56 -16.39 58.52
CA ALA A 150 -11.55 -16.91 59.44
C ALA A 150 -11.25 -15.94 60.59
N GLU A 151 -11.29 -14.63 60.36
CA GLU A 151 -11.13 -13.63 61.42
C GLU A 151 -12.36 -13.60 62.35
N GLU A 152 -13.57 -13.68 61.81
CA GLU A 152 -14.81 -13.78 62.60
C GLU A 152 -14.80 -15.05 63.50
N ASP A 153 -14.43 -16.20 62.95
CA ASP A 153 -14.31 -17.47 63.70
C ASP A 153 -13.24 -17.39 64.79
N LYS A 154 -12.15 -16.64 64.54
CA LYS A 154 -11.08 -16.43 65.52
C LYS A 154 -11.56 -15.55 66.67
N GLU A 155 -12.24 -14.44 66.38
CA GLU A 155 -12.82 -13.56 67.42
C GLU A 155 -13.81 -14.32 68.30
N GLU A 156 -14.67 -15.17 67.71
CA GLU A 156 -15.61 -16.01 68.47
C GLU A 156 -14.88 -16.99 69.39
N ASN A 157 -13.83 -17.64 68.90
CA ASN A 157 -13.04 -18.58 69.70
C ASN A 157 -12.26 -17.89 70.82
N GLU A 158 -11.70 -16.70 70.56
CA GLU A 158 -11.02 -15.89 71.59
C GLU A 158 -12.00 -15.50 72.70
N ALA A 159 -13.23 -15.11 72.36
CA ALA A 159 -14.29 -14.83 73.33
C ALA A 159 -14.67 -16.06 74.16
N LYS A 160 -14.83 -17.24 73.54
CA LYS A 160 -15.10 -18.51 74.24
C LYS A 160 -13.97 -18.86 75.21
N VAL A 161 -12.72 -18.71 74.79
CA VAL A 161 -11.55 -18.98 75.64
C VAL A 161 -11.49 -18.00 76.82
N ALA A 162 -11.82 -16.73 76.62
CA ALA A 162 -11.89 -15.74 77.70
C ALA A 162 -12.98 -16.10 78.72
N ALA A 163 -14.17 -16.50 78.26
CA ALA A 163 -15.26 -16.96 79.14
C ALA A 163 -14.85 -18.19 79.97
N LEU A 164 -14.28 -19.21 79.32
CA LEU A 164 -13.80 -20.41 80.01
C LEU A 164 -12.72 -20.11 81.06
N ARG A 165 -11.83 -19.14 80.79
CA ARG A 165 -10.82 -18.69 81.76
C ARG A 165 -11.46 -18.00 82.96
N ALA A 166 -12.47 -17.15 82.72
CA ALA A 166 -13.21 -16.49 83.81
C ALA A 166 -13.96 -17.50 84.69
N ASP A 167 -14.65 -18.46 84.07
CA ASP A 167 -15.35 -19.53 84.78
C ASP A 167 -14.40 -20.38 85.63
N LYS A 168 -13.21 -20.69 85.10
CA LYS A 168 -12.18 -21.42 85.84
C LYS A 168 -11.71 -20.64 87.08
N VAL A 169 -11.41 -19.35 86.95
CA VAL A 169 -10.98 -18.50 88.07
C VAL A 169 -12.05 -18.49 89.17
N SER A 170 -13.32 -18.30 88.79
CA SER A 170 -14.46 -18.34 89.72
C SER A 170 -14.59 -19.70 90.44
N CYS A 171 -14.41 -20.81 89.72
CA CYS A 171 -14.43 -22.14 90.32
C CYS A 171 -13.25 -22.37 91.27
N ASP A 172 -12.04 -21.95 90.89
CA ASP A 172 -10.84 -22.07 91.71
C ASP A 172 -10.96 -21.23 93.02
N GLU A 173 -11.55 -20.04 92.95
CA GLU A 173 -11.87 -19.19 94.10
C GLU A 173 -12.92 -19.85 95.03
N ALA A 174 -14.00 -20.38 94.46
CA ALA A 174 -15.04 -21.08 95.21
C ALA A 174 -14.48 -22.34 95.90
N TYR A 175 -13.65 -23.12 95.21
CA TYR A 175 -12.98 -24.29 95.76
C TYR A 175 -12.02 -23.90 96.89
N SER A 176 -11.21 -22.86 96.70
CA SER A 176 -10.28 -22.38 97.73
C SER A 176 -11.02 -21.90 98.98
N THR A 177 -12.13 -21.19 98.80
CA THR A 177 -13.00 -20.74 99.90
C THR A 177 -13.61 -21.93 100.65
N ALA A 178 -14.13 -22.93 99.93
CA ALA A 178 -14.71 -24.12 100.53
C ALA A 178 -13.67 -24.95 101.29
N LYS A 179 -12.46 -25.10 100.71
CA LYS A 179 -11.34 -25.80 101.34
C LYS A 179 -10.91 -25.11 102.64
N SER A 180 -10.74 -23.78 102.62
CA SER A 180 -10.38 -23.00 103.82
C SER A 180 -11.41 -23.17 104.94
N LYS A 181 -12.71 -23.13 104.62
CA LYS A 181 -13.79 -23.36 105.60
C LYS A 181 -13.75 -24.77 106.19
N LEU A 182 -13.41 -25.77 105.39
CA LEU A 182 -13.32 -27.15 105.85
C LEU A 182 -12.11 -27.34 106.78
N GLU A 183 -10.99 -26.69 106.49
CA GLU A 183 -9.80 -26.67 107.35
C GLU A 183 -10.06 -25.96 108.69
N GLU A 184 -10.93 -24.94 108.74
CA GLU A 184 -11.35 -24.28 110.00
C GLU A 184 -12.26 -25.14 110.88
N ILE A 185 -12.97 -26.11 110.31
CA ILE A 185 -13.97 -26.96 111.01
C ILE A 185 -13.38 -28.33 111.40
N ALA A 186 -12.22 -28.70 110.84
CA ALA A 186 -11.52 -29.93 111.22
C ALA A 186 -10.88 -29.77 112.61
N PRO A 187 -11.12 -30.71 113.56
CA PRO A 187 -10.59 -30.65 114.93
C PRO A 187 -9.08 -30.86 115.03
#